data_AF-A0A124G323-F1
#
_entry.id   AF-A0A124G323-F1
#
_cell.length_a   1.000
_cell.length_b   1.000
_cell.length_c   1.000
_cell.angle_alpha   90.00
_cell.angle_beta   90.00
_cell.angle_gamma   90.00
#
_symmetry.space_group_name_H-M   'P 1'
#
loop_
_entity.id
_entity.type
_entity.pdbx_description
1 polymer ?
#
loop_
_entity_poly.entity_id
_entity_poly.type
_entity_poly.pdbx_seq_one_letter_code
_entity_poly.pdbx_strand_id
1 'polypeptide(L)'
;MTKVMLRIDDREIETDDDKTLLEAAKDAGICIPTLCHHPALDPTGACRLCSVEIEKNGRKKIVTSCNYPVEEGLNVNTSSPDVRHLRAMILELLLARCPEEPKIVKLAKEYGITSPRFRLADESCILCGLCARVCQELVGVSAISPISRGVERAIDTPYRDFSDDCIACGACALVCPTNAIKKLSNVYPLTPEETIEIEDRLLQGERDEEIGVYSDILACRTHREGQDGGAVTAMLAKAIDKGEIDAAIVVLQGEEYRAHAVVAESVEAVLDSRGTKYLRVPVIPTLFEALRSGKRRLAVVGTPCQIRAVRKLELEGSLSEFPDAKITLIGLFCFESFDREELRRHVRDMFDADLEKAERIQIGKGKFSIFMGDKEFSCKVSDLEGDANEGCRFCSDFVSRLADISVGSVGSPEDYSTVIIRSERGRRLLERIDRSELEVDEGEIAKLSSIKRRRAERQFKKIIDGL
;
A
#
# COMPACT_ATOMS: atom_id res chain seq x y z
N MET A 1 35.93 4.92 -6.08
CA MET A 1 35.56 3.57 -5.60
C MET A 1 36.79 2.71 -5.75
N THR A 2 37.13 1.93 -4.72
CA THR A 2 38.28 1.04 -4.77
C THR A 2 37.83 -0.21 -5.50
N LYS A 3 38.66 -0.70 -6.42
CA LYS A 3 38.37 -1.95 -7.11
C LYS A 3 39.10 -3.08 -6.43
N VAL A 4 38.48 -4.26 -6.40
CA VAL A 4 39.09 -5.50 -5.95
C VAL A 4 39.06 -6.54 -7.06
N MET A 5 40.06 -7.42 -7.04
CA MET A 5 40.16 -8.58 -7.90
C MET A 5 39.82 -9.85 -7.10
N LEU A 6 38.89 -10.63 -7.60
CA LEU A 6 38.52 -11.93 -7.05
C LEU A 6 38.35 -12.97 -8.16
N ARG A 7 38.28 -14.25 -7.79
CA ARG A 7 38.03 -15.35 -8.73
C ARG A 7 36.71 -16.04 -8.40
N ILE A 8 35.81 -16.17 -9.37
CA ILE A 8 34.56 -16.94 -9.24
C ILE A 8 34.50 -17.99 -10.35
N ASP A 9 34.42 -19.27 -10.00
CA ASP A 9 34.38 -20.40 -10.94
C ASP A 9 35.50 -20.31 -12.01
N ASP A 10 36.73 -20.09 -11.54
CA ASP A 10 37.95 -19.94 -12.34
C ASP A 10 38.01 -18.71 -13.27
N ARG A 11 37.05 -17.79 -13.17
CA ARG A 11 37.06 -16.49 -13.85
C ARG A 11 37.57 -15.39 -12.92
N GLU A 12 38.55 -14.63 -13.38
CA GLU A 12 38.97 -13.40 -12.70
C GLU A 12 37.93 -12.29 -12.95
N ILE A 13 37.51 -11.64 -11.87
CA ILE A 13 36.48 -10.60 -11.86
C ILE A 13 37.07 -9.39 -11.15
N GLU A 14 37.03 -8.26 -11.83
CA GLU A 14 37.28 -6.94 -11.25
C GLU A 14 35.93 -6.32 -10.87
N THR A 15 35.77 -5.90 -9.62
CA THR A 15 34.51 -5.31 -9.15
C THR A 15 34.74 -4.26 -8.06
N ASP A 16 33.69 -3.51 -7.74
CA ASP A 16 33.74 -2.47 -6.70
C ASP A 16 33.71 -3.10 -5.30
N ASP A 17 34.49 -2.55 -4.36
CA ASP A 17 34.68 -3.09 -3.00
C ASP A 17 33.44 -3.01 -2.09
N ASP A 18 32.40 -2.28 -2.51
CA ASP A 18 31.12 -2.15 -1.81
C ASP A 18 30.09 -3.22 -2.19
N LYS A 19 30.38 -4.04 -3.20
CA LYS A 19 29.47 -5.10 -3.67
C LYS A 19 29.54 -6.38 -2.84
N THR A 20 28.47 -7.15 -2.91
CA THR A 20 28.39 -8.52 -2.43
C THR A 20 28.89 -9.51 -3.49
N LEU A 21 29.21 -10.73 -3.08
CA LEU A 21 29.58 -11.80 -4.02
C LEU A 21 28.46 -12.13 -5.01
N LEU A 22 27.19 -11.99 -4.60
CA LEU A 22 26.06 -12.22 -5.50
C LEU A 22 25.99 -11.15 -6.60
N GLU A 23 26.21 -9.88 -6.26
CA GLU A 23 26.22 -8.77 -7.22
C GLU A 23 27.40 -8.90 -8.18
N ALA A 24 28.60 -9.17 -7.66
CA ALA A 24 29.79 -9.40 -8.49
C ALA A 24 29.62 -10.59 -9.45
N ALA A 25 29.03 -11.70 -8.97
CA ALA A 25 28.70 -12.84 -9.82
C ALA A 25 27.67 -12.49 -10.90
N LYS A 26 26.62 -11.73 -10.54
CA LYS A 26 25.57 -11.30 -11.47
C LYS A 26 26.15 -10.42 -12.58
N ASP A 27 26.99 -9.45 -12.23
CA ASP A 27 27.66 -8.55 -13.20
C ASP A 27 28.57 -9.32 -14.16
N ALA A 28 29.19 -10.40 -13.70
CA ALA A 28 30.02 -11.30 -14.50
C ALA A 28 29.22 -12.38 -15.28
N GLY A 29 27.88 -12.34 -15.23
CA GLY A 29 27.01 -13.32 -15.90
C GLY A 29 27.05 -14.72 -15.27
N ILE A 30 27.49 -14.85 -14.02
CA ILE A 30 27.52 -16.09 -13.24
C ILE A 30 26.23 -16.20 -12.44
N CYS A 31 25.44 -17.23 -12.73
CA CYS A 31 24.16 -17.43 -12.06
C CYS A 31 24.33 -18.13 -10.71
N ILE A 32 23.94 -17.46 -9.62
CA ILE A 32 23.79 -18.05 -8.29
C ILE A 32 22.30 -18.06 -7.92
N PRO A 33 21.69 -19.22 -7.61
CA PRO A 33 20.26 -19.28 -7.37
C PRO A 33 19.87 -18.57 -6.07
N THR A 34 18.76 -17.83 -6.12
CA THR A 34 18.17 -17.13 -4.96
C THR A 34 16.65 -17.27 -4.98
N LEU A 35 16.05 -17.29 -3.79
CA LEU A 35 14.59 -17.22 -3.61
C LEU A 35 14.15 -16.09 -2.67
N CYS A 36 15.02 -15.65 -1.75
CA CYS A 36 14.71 -14.60 -0.77
C CYS A 36 15.47 -13.29 -1.03
N HIS A 37 16.13 -13.15 -2.18
CA HIS A 37 16.86 -11.94 -2.55
C HIS A 37 15.98 -11.05 -3.41
N HIS A 38 15.99 -9.75 -3.12
CA HIS A 38 15.35 -8.72 -3.93
C HIS A 38 16.21 -7.45 -3.87
N PRO A 39 16.59 -6.82 -4.99
CA PRO A 39 17.51 -5.67 -5.00
C PRO A 39 17.05 -4.46 -4.18
N ALA A 40 15.73 -4.28 -4.04
CA ALA A 40 15.17 -3.21 -3.21
C ALA A 40 15.15 -3.50 -1.70
N LEU A 41 15.70 -4.63 -1.24
CA LEU A 41 15.69 -5.02 0.18
C LEU A 41 17.10 -5.44 0.62
N ASP A 42 17.42 -5.18 1.89
CA ASP A 42 18.71 -5.62 2.44
C ASP A 42 18.85 -7.15 2.38
N PRO A 43 20.05 -7.71 2.18
CA PRO A 43 20.20 -9.15 2.05
C PRO A 43 20.23 -9.87 3.41
N THR A 44 19.39 -10.89 3.60
CA THR A 44 19.32 -11.65 4.86
C THR A 44 19.94 -13.05 4.79
N GLY A 45 20.12 -13.60 3.59
CA GLY A 45 20.57 -14.98 3.41
C GLY A 45 19.57 -16.04 3.87
N ALA A 46 18.29 -15.70 4.02
CA ALA A 46 17.28 -16.58 4.62
C ALA A 46 17.09 -17.92 3.89
N CYS A 47 17.02 -17.93 2.55
CA CYS A 47 16.78 -19.15 1.77
C CYS A 47 18.01 -20.05 1.61
N ARG A 48 19.22 -19.55 1.89
CA ARG A 48 20.51 -20.26 1.77
C ARG A 48 20.85 -20.87 0.39
N LEU A 49 20.01 -20.72 -0.64
CA LEU A 49 20.34 -21.18 -1.99
C LEU A 49 21.54 -20.44 -2.60
N CYS A 50 21.79 -19.21 -2.17
CA CYS A 50 22.96 -18.43 -2.55
C CYS A 50 24.28 -18.89 -1.90
N SER A 51 24.30 -20.04 -1.23
CA SER A 51 25.51 -20.55 -0.58
C SER A 51 26.61 -20.81 -1.61
N VAL A 52 27.83 -20.36 -1.33
CA VAL A 52 29.04 -20.56 -2.14
C VAL A 52 30.19 -20.96 -1.22
N GLU A 53 31.18 -21.68 -1.76
CA GLU A 53 32.41 -22.01 -1.05
C GLU A 53 33.44 -20.92 -1.34
N ILE A 54 33.96 -20.30 -0.30
CA ILE A 54 35.06 -19.34 -0.39
C ILE A 54 36.34 -19.98 0.14
N GLU A 55 37.47 -19.63 -0.46
CA GLU A 55 38.80 -19.99 -0.01
C GLU A 55 39.63 -18.73 0.18
N LYS A 56 40.16 -18.56 1.40
CA LYS A 56 41.08 -17.48 1.76
C LYS A 56 42.24 -18.05 2.57
N ASN A 57 43.47 -17.80 2.15
CA ASN A 57 44.68 -18.29 2.82
C ASN A 57 44.66 -19.82 3.08
N GLY A 58 44.16 -20.60 2.11
CA GLY A 58 44.04 -22.06 2.20
C GLY A 58 42.93 -22.57 3.14
N ARG A 59 42.10 -21.69 3.69
CA ARG A 59 40.93 -22.08 4.51
C ARG A 59 39.66 -21.97 3.70
N LYS A 60 38.91 -23.08 3.64
CA LYS A 60 37.61 -23.16 2.95
C LYS A 60 36.46 -22.94 3.92
N LYS A 61 35.44 -22.19 3.49
CA LYS A 61 34.20 -21.95 4.25
C LYS A 61 33.02 -21.80 3.30
N ILE A 62 31.86 -22.32 3.69
CA ILE A 62 30.60 -22.04 2.98
C ILE A 62 29.97 -20.77 3.58
N VAL A 63 29.61 -19.83 2.71
CA VAL A 63 29.00 -18.54 3.06
C VAL A 63 27.83 -18.24 2.13
N THR A 64 26.96 -17.32 2.50
CA THR A 64 25.88 -16.83 1.64
C THR A 64 26.37 -15.69 0.76
N SER A 65 26.33 -15.84 -0.57
CA SER A 65 26.88 -14.82 -1.48
C SER A 65 26.11 -13.49 -1.44
N CYS A 66 24.82 -13.53 -1.08
CA CYS A 66 23.97 -12.34 -1.11
C CYS A 66 24.32 -11.28 -0.06
N ASN A 67 25.03 -11.62 1.01
CA ASN A 67 25.42 -10.69 2.07
C ASN A 67 26.89 -10.81 2.47
N TYR A 68 27.67 -11.56 1.70
CA TYR A 68 29.11 -11.66 1.90
C TYR A 68 29.79 -10.61 1.01
N PRO A 69 30.58 -9.68 1.59
CA PRO A 69 31.24 -8.62 0.82
C PRO A 69 32.34 -9.20 -0.07
N VAL A 70 32.63 -8.56 -1.18
CA VAL A 70 33.80 -8.91 -1.99
C VAL A 70 35.09 -8.57 -1.24
N GLU A 71 36.16 -9.36 -1.48
CA GLU A 71 37.46 -9.15 -0.87
C GLU A 71 38.56 -9.42 -1.90
N GLU A 72 39.64 -8.65 -1.83
CA GLU A 72 40.82 -8.85 -2.70
C GLU A 72 41.40 -10.25 -2.56
N GLY A 73 41.65 -10.91 -3.69
CA GLY A 73 42.24 -12.24 -3.78
C GLY A 73 41.32 -13.39 -3.34
N LEU A 74 40.02 -13.14 -3.13
CA LEU A 74 39.08 -14.19 -2.73
C LEU A 74 38.86 -15.19 -3.88
N ASN A 75 38.92 -16.49 -3.59
CA ASN A 75 38.56 -17.53 -4.54
C ASN A 75 37.21 -18.14 -4.16
N VAL A 76 36.26 -18.14 -5.09
CA VAL A 76 34.87 -18.53 -4.87
C VAL A 76 34.50 -19.65 -5.83
N ASN A 77 33.94 -20.72 -5.29
CA ASN A 77 33.37 -21.82 -6.06
C ASN A 77 31.86 -21.89 -5.81
N THR A 78 31.08 -21.66 -6.86
CA THR A 78 29.61 -21.61 -6.76
C THR A 78 28.96 -23.00 -6.85
N SER A 79 29.75 -24.04 -7.14
CA SER A 79 29.27 -25.38 -7.48
C SER A 79 30.10 -26.52 -6.88
N SER A 80 30.85 -26.27 -5.80
CA SER A 80 31.64 -27.28 -5.10
C SER A 80 30.75 -28.45 -4.64
N PRO A 81 31.30 -29.66 -4.44
CA PRO A 81 30.52 -30.81 -3.99
C PRO A 81 29.68 -30.51 -2.73
N ASP A 82 30.26 -29.80 -1.76
CA ASP A 82 29.58 -29.44 -0.52
C ASP A 82 28.48 -28.38 -0.75
N VAL A 83 28.72 -27.40 -1.64
CA VAL A 83 27.70 -26.41 -2.03
C VAL A 83 26.51 -27.08 -2.73
N ARG A 84 26.79 -28.00 -3.66
CA ARG A 84 25.75 -28.76 -4.36
C ARG A 84 24.95 -29.63 -3.40
N HIS A 85 25.61 -30.31 -2.46
CA HIS A 85 24.95 -31.11 -1.45
C HIS A 85 24.05 -30.26 -0.53
N LEU A 86 24.56 -29.12 -0.06
CA LEU A 86 23.80 -28.18 0.78
C LEU A 86 22.56 -27.65 0.05
N ARG A 87 22.70 -27.20 -1.20
CA ARG A 87 21.56 -26.70 -2.00
C ARG A 87 20.54 -27.80 -2.28
N ALA A 88 20.99 -29.02 -2.60
CA ALA A 88 20.10 -30.14 -2.80
C ALA A 88 19.27 -30.46 -1.55
N MET A 89 19.91 -30.46 -0.37
CA MET A 89 19.23 -30.58 0.93
C MET A 89 18.16 -29.49 1.09
N ILE A 90 18.52 -28.22 0.92
CA ILE A 90 17.57 -27.10 1.05
C ILE A 90 16.38 -27.27 0.09
N LEU A 91 16.65 -27.59 -1.18
CA LEU A 91 15.60 -27.80 -2.18
C LEU A 91 14.70 -28.99 -1.85
N GLU A 92 15.23 -30.03 -1.22
CA GLU A 92 14.45 -31.16 -0.76
C GLU A 92 13.48 -30.78 0.37
N LEU A 93 13.90 -29.92 1.32
CA LEU A 93 13.01 -29.36 2.35
C LEU A 93 11.94 -28.47 1.74
N LEU A 94 12.33 -27.62 0.80
CA LEU A 94 11.40 -26.72 0.11
C LEU A 94 10.39 -27.51 -0.71
N LEU A 95 10.81 -28.57 -1.41
CA LEU A 95 9.94 -29.47 -2.16
C LEU A 95 9.00 -30.26 -1.23
N ALA A 96 9.48 -30.67 -0.06
CA ALA A 96 8.61 -31.31 0.94
C ALA A 96 7.53 -30.34 1.46
N ARG A 97 7.86 -29.07 1.64
CA ARG A 97 6.91 -28.04 2.08
C ARG A 97 5.93 -27.64 0.98
N CYS A 98 6.44 -27.39 -0.21
CA CYS A 98 5.70 -26.86 -1.36
C CYS A 98 5.80 -27.82 -2.57
N PRO A 99 5.21 -29.03 -2.51
CA PRO A 99 5.39 -30.06 -3.54
C PRO A 99 4.81 -29.69 -4.90
N GLU A 100 3.81 -28.82 -4.93
CA GLU A 100 3.12 -28.41 -6.16
C GLU A 100 3.64 -27.09 -6.74
N GLU A 101 4.54 -26.38 -6.03
CA GLU A 101 5.01 -25.06 -6.46
C GLU A 101 5.96 -25.17 -7.67
N PRO A 102 5.59 -24.66 -8.87
CA PRO A 102 6.34 -24.88 -10.10
C PRO A 102 7.80 -24.44 -10.03
N LYS A 103 8.09 -23.31 -9.35
CA LYS A 103 9.46 -22.80 -9.23
C LYS A 103 10.34 -23.73 -8.40
N ILE A 104 9.80 -24.29 -7.32
CA ILE A 104 10.51 -25.21 -6.43
C ILE A 104 10.71 -26.56 -7.13
N VAL A 105 9.68 -27.09 -7.80
CA VAL A 105 9.78 -28.32 -8.59
C VAL A 105 10.85 -28.21 -9.67
N LYS A 106 10.91 -27.08 -10.39
CA LYS A 106 11.94 -26.83 -11.41
C LYS A 106 13.34 -26.83 -10.81
N LEU A 107 13.58 -26.06 -9.75
CA LEU A 107 14.88 -26.00 -9.09
C LEU A 107 15.30 -27.36 -8.53
N ALA A 108 14.38 -28.09 -7.89
CA ALA A 108 14.66 -29.42 -7.36
C ALA A 108 15.13 -30.39 -8.45
N LYS A 109 14.49 -30.37 -9.63
CA LYS A 109 14.89 -31.19 -10.80
C LYS A 109 16.29 -30.86 -11.30
N GLU A 110 16.69 -29.57 -11.30
CA GLU A 110 18.04 -29.15 -11.69
C GLU A 110 19.13 -29.76 -10.79
N TYR A 111 18.78 -30.11 -9.55
CA TYR A 111 19.67 -30.77 -8.58
C TYR A 111 19.44 -32.29 -8.49
N GLY A 112 18.69 -32.88 -9.44
CA GLY A 112 18.45 -34.33 -9.51
C GLY A 112 17.45 -34.87 -8.47
N ILE A 113 16.65 -34.00 -7.86
CA ILE A 113 15.66 -34.38 -6.84
C ILE A 113 14.33 -34.67 -7.53
N THR A 114 13.88 -35.93 -7.46
CA THR A 114 12.59 -36.37 -8.01
C THR A 114 11.49 -36.45 -6.96
N SER A 115 11.85 -36.70 -5.70
CA SER A 115 10.94 -36.75 -4.56
C SER A 115 11.71 -36.44 -3.26
N PRO A 116 11.08 -35.78 -2.27
CA PRO A 116 11.73 -35.50 -1.00
C PRO A 116 11.63 -36.69 -0.04
N ARG A 117 12.66 -36.87 0.81
CA ARG A 117 12.67 -37.84 1.92
C ARG A 117 11.84 -37.42 3.14
N PHE A 118 11.32 -36.20 3.13
CA PHE A 118 10.55 -35.63 4.23
C PHE A 118 9.05 -35.76 4.00
N ARG A 119 8.27 -35.66 5.08
CA ARG A 119 6.80 -35.64 5.00
C ARG A 119 6.35 -34.42 4.18
N LEU A 120 5.51 -34.68 3.19
CA LEU A 120 4.91 -33.62 2.38
C LEU A 120 3.94 -32.79 3.23
N ALA A 121 4.03 -31.47 3.07
CA ALA A 121 3.00 -30.53 3.47
C ALA A 121 2.23 -30.04 2.23
N ASP A 122 1.11 -29.38 2.47
CA ASP A 122 0.30 -28.74 1.43
C ASP A 122 0.38 -27.23 1.61
N GLU A 123 1.56 -26.67 1.36
CA GLU A 123 1.80 -25.23 1.48
C GLU A 123 2.30 -24.64 0.16
N SER A 124 2.05 -23.35 -0.04
CA SER A 124 2.63 -22.58 -1.14
C SER A 124 3.74 -21.62 -0.67
N CYS A 125 3.81 -21.34 0.64
CA CYS A 125 4.75 -20.38 1.23
C CYS A 125 6.08 -21.03 1.59
N ILE A 126 7.19 -20.55 1.01
CA ILE A 126 8.55 -21.01 1.34
C ILE A 126 9.19 -20.29 2.53
N LEU A 127 8.42 -19.47 3.25
CA LEU A 127 8.89 -18.67 4.40
C LEU A 127 10.14 -17.81 4.10
N CYS A 128 10.27 -17.30 2.88
CA CYS A 128 11.41 -16.47 2.48
C CYS A 128 11.44 -15.10 3.18
N GLY A 129 10.29 -14.65 3.70
CA GLY A 129 10.15 -13.38 4.41
C GLY A 129 10.11 -12.12 3.53
N LEU A 130 10.30 -12.24 2.20
CA LEU A 130 10.27 -11.09 1.28
C LEU A 130 9.01 -10.23 1.44
N CYS A 131 7.86 -10.87 1.60
CA CYS A 131 6.58 -10.20 1.77
C CYS A 131 6.46 -9.40 3.07
N ALA A 132 6.90 -9.96 4.20
CA ALA A 132 6.93 -9.25 5.48
C ALA A 132 7.94 -8.09 5.42
N ARG A 133 9.10 -8.32 4.82
CA ARG A 133 10.16 -7.33 4.71
C ARG A 133 9.81 -6.17 3.79
N VAL A 134 9.22 -6.42 2.62
CA VAL A 134 8.76 -5.33 1.77
C VAL A 134 7.67 -4.51 2.45
N CYS A 135 6.80 -5.16 3.24
CA CYS A 135 5.75 -4.49 4.00
C CYS A 135 6.30 -3.60 5.12
N GLN A 136 7.40 -4.02 5.75
CA GLN A 136 8.08 -3.29 6.82
C GLN A 136 9.08 -2.24 6.32
N GLU A 137 10.02 -2.64 5.46
CA GLU A 137 11.21 -1.86 5.09
C GLU A 137 11.00 -0.92 3.90
N LEU A 138 10.08 -1.25 2.98
CA LEU A 138 9.80 -0.39 1.82
C LEU A 138 8.47 0.34 1.93
N VAL A 139 7.43 -0.36 2.40
CA VAL A 139 6.08 0.22 2.51
C VAL A 139 5.88 0.94 3.83
N GLY A 140 6.59 0.53 4.90
CA GLY A 140 6.54 1.18 6.21
C GLY A 140 5.32 0.87 7.07
N VAL A 141 4.52 -0.14 6.72
CA VAL A 141 3.25 -0.40 7.41
C VAL A 141 3.27 -1.65 8.30
N SER A 142 4.16 -2.60 8.04
CA SER A 142 4.34 -3.80 8.87
C SER A 142 3.06 -4.62 9.13
N ALA A 143 2.13 -4.61 8.18
CA ALA A 143 0.82 -5.27 8.30
C ALA A 143 0.90 -6.81 8.42
N ILE A 144 1.98 -7.42 7.93
CA ILE A 144 2.24 -8.87 8.01
C ILE A 144 3.64 -9.12 8.56
N SER A 145 3.80 -10.22 9.32
CA SER A 145 5.06 -10.59 9.95
C SER A 145 5.19 -12.11 10.10
N PRO A 146 6.38 -12.64 10.41
CA PRO A 146 6.52 -14.02 10.83
C PRO A 146 5.79 -14.26 12.16
N ILE A 147 4.81 -15.15 12.17
CA ILE A 147 4.10 -15.58 13.37
C ILE A 147 4.47 -17.03 13.73
N SER A 148 4.21 -17.40 14.99
CA SER A 148 4.55 -18.72 15.54
C SER A 148 6.05 -19.07 15.43
N ARG A 149 6.42 -20.30 15.80
CA ARG A 149 7.81 -20.79 15.76
C ARG A 149 7.88 -22.24 15.32
N GLY A 150 9.07 -22.69 14.93
CA GLY A 150 9.31 -24.08 14.54
C GLY A 150 8.48 -24.49 13.34
N VAL A 151 7.83 -25.65 13.43
CA VAL A 151 6.99 -26.22 12.36
C VAL A 151 5.69 -25.46 12.13
N GLU A 152 5.23 -24.67 13.11
CA GLU A 152 4.00 -23.86 12.99
C GLU A 152 4.26 -22.46 12.42
N ARG A 153 5.51 -22.15 12.07
CA ARG A 153 5.88 -20.82 11.58
C ARG A 153 5.13 -20.50 10.28
N ALA A 154 4.53 -19.32 10.24
CA ALA A 154 3.84 -18.78 9.08
C ALA A 154 4.21 -17.30 8.86
N ILE A 155 3.87 -16.75 7.70
CA ILE A 155 3.79 -15.30 7.50
C ILE A 155 2.31 -14.95 7.51
N ASP A 156 1.90 -14.10 8.45
CA ASP A 156 0.51 -13.69 8.58
C ASP A 156 0.40 -12.35 9.32
N THR A 157 -0.81 -11.85 9.48
CA THR A 157 -1.12 -10.74 10.38
C THR A 157 -1.03 -11.19 11.85
N PRO A 158 -0.80 -10.24 12.80
CA PRO A 158 -0.93 -10.54 14.22
C PRO A 158 -2.28 -11.16 14.55
N TYR A 159 -2.29 -12.22 15.36
CA TYR A 159 -3.48 -13.00 15.74
C TYR A 159 -4.28 -13.63 14.58
N ARG A 160 -3.81 -13.51 13.33
CA ARG A 160 -4.52 -13.94 12.10
C ARG A 160 -5.82 -13.16 11.84
N ASP A 161 -5.91 -11.94 12.35
CA ASP A 161 -7.00 -11.01 12.08
C ASP A 161 -6.63 -9.99 10.99
N PHE A 162 -7.60 -9.31 10.37
CA PHE A 162 -7.28 -8.26 9.42
C PHE A 162 -6.43 -7.16 10.08
N SER A 163 -5.31 -6.81 9.45
CA SER A 163 -4.47 -5.70 9.90
C SER A 163 -5.01 -4.39 9.34
N ASP A 164 -5.35 -3.48 10.25
CA ASP A 164 -5.71 -2.09 9.97
C ASP A 164 -4.56 -1.30 9.31
N ASP A 165 -3.34 -1.78 9.51
CA ASP A 165 -2.13 -1.23 8.91
C ASP A 165 -1.95 -1.65 7.45
N CYS A 166 -2.74 -2.58 6.91
CA CYS A 166 -2.70 -2.91 5.49
C CYS A 166 -3.28 -1.77 4.62
N ILE A 167 -2.47 -1.16 3.75
CA ILE A 167 -2.90 -0.10 2.79
C ILE A 167 -3.27 -0.61 1.41
N ALA A 168 -3.40 -1.93 1.24
CA ALA A 168 -3.73 -2.47 -0.06
C ALA A 168 -2.75 -2.08 -1.19
N CYS A 169 -1.44 -2.09 -0.89
CA CYS A 169 -0.40 -1.74 -1.85
C CYS A 169 0.19 -2.93 -2.60
N GLY A 170 -0.17 -4.17 -2.22
CA GLY A 170 0.26 -5.45 -2.82
C GLY A 170 1.75 -5.68 -3.06
N ALA A 171 2.63 -4.86 -2.50
CA ALA A 171 4.07 -5.06 -2.59
C ALA A 171 4.45 -6.47 -2.10
N CYS A 172 3.78 -6.97 -1.05
CA CYS A 172 4.01 -8.31 -0.51
C CYS A 172 3.71 -9.45 -1.50
N ALA A 173 2.72 -9.29 -2.36
CA ALA A 173 2.39 -10.25 -3.41
C ALA A 173 3.34 -10.13 -4.60
N LEU A 174 3.70 -8.89 -4.99
CA LEU A 174 4.67 -8.61 -6.07
C LEU A 174 6.01 -9.31 -5.85
N VAL A 175 6.54 -9.24 -4.62
CA VAL A 175 7.85 -9.84 -4.28
C VAL A 175 7.75 -11.34 -3.96
N CYS A 176 6.56 -11.95 -4.01
CA CYS A 176 6.37 -13.34 -3.62
C CYS A 176 6.91 -14.30 -4.69
N PRO A 177 7.97 -15.08 -4.41
CA PRO A 177 8.61 -15.91 -5.42
C PRO A 177 7.79 -17.15 -5.81
N THR A 178 6.74 -17.49 -5.05
CA THR A 178 5.92 -18.70 -5.20
C THR A 178 4.43 -18.42 -5.24
N ASN A 179 4.02 -17.15 -5.41
CA ASN A 179 2.61 -16.74 -5.39
C ASN A 179 1.82 -17.23 -4.15
N ALA A 180 2.52 -17.49 -3.04
CA ALA A 180 1.91 -17.93 -1.78
C ALA A 180 0.95 -16.88 -1.21
N ILE A 181 1.31 -15.61 -1.38
CA ILE A 181 0.37 -14.52 -1.26
C ILE A 181 -0.38 -14.45 -2.59
N LYS A 182 -1.42 -15.28 -2.70
CA LYS A 182 -2.28 -15.29 -3.88
C LYS A 182 -2.97 -13.93 -3.98
N LYS A 183 -3.21 -13.47 -5.20
CA LYS A 183 -4.02 -12.26 -5.54
C LYS A 183 -5.33 -12.16 -4.74
N LEU A 184 -5.87 -13.29 -4.28
CA LEU A 184 -7.18 -13.53 -3.69
C LEU A 184 -7.34 -13.21 -2.19
N SER A 185 -6.25 -13.03 -1.42
CA SER A 185 -6.37 -12.85 0.04
C SER A 185 -5.56 -11.71 0.63
N ASN A 186 -4.94 -10.89 -0.21
CA ASN A 186 -4.36 -9.63 0.22
C ASN A 186 -4.44 -8.60 -0.89
N VAL A 187 -4.82 -7.40 -0.49
CA VAL A 187 -5.26 -6.33 -1.37
C VAL A 187 -4.07 -5.83 -2.20
N TYR A 188 -3.89 -6.44 -3.38
CA TYR A 188 -3.01 -5.96 -4.45
C TYR A 188 -3.41 -4.50 -4.79
N PRO A 189 -2.49 -3.57 -5.16
CA PRO A 189 -2.97 -2.35 -5.78
C PRO A 189 -3.62 -2.81 -7.08
N LEU A 190 -4.88 -2.47 -7.31
CA LEU A 190 -5.59 -2.92 -8.52
C LEU A 190 -4.68 -2.81 -9.74
N THR A 191 -4.56 -3.91 -10.49
CA THR A 191 -3.78 -3.85 -11.73
C THR A 191 -4.42 -2.82 -12.66
N PRO A 192 -3.69 -2.31 -13.67
CA PRO A 192 -4.29 -1.45 -14.69
C PRO A 192 -5.53 -2.10 -15.33
N GLU A 193 -5.48 -3.41 -15.56
CA GLU A 193 -6.61 -4.19 -16.11
C GLU A 193 -7.79 -4.26 -15.13
N GLU A 194 -7.54 -4.56 -13.85
CA GLU A 194 -8.59 -4.57 -12.82
C GLU A 194 -9.21 -3.18 -12.62
N THR A 195 -8.40 -2.12 -12.74
CA THR A 195 -8.85 -0.73 -12.67
C THR A 195 -9.78 -0.41 -13.85
N ILE A 196 -9.38 -0.74 -15.07
CA ILE A 196 -10.21 -0.57 -16.28
C ILE A 196 -11.49 -1.37 -16.16
N GLU A 197 -11.41 -2.62 -15.69
CA GLU A 197 -12.58 -3.48 -15.51
C GLU A 197 -13.58 -2.86 -14.52
N ILE A 198 -13.11 -2.34 -13.38
CA ILE A 198 -13.97 -1.67 -12.40
C ILE A 198 -14.59 -0.40 -13.00
N GLU A 199 -13.80 0.41 -13.69
CA GLU A 199 -14.27 1.63 -14.34
C GLU A 199 -15.36 1.34 -15.39
N ASP A 200 -15.14 0.36 -16.26
CA ASP A 200 -16.09 -0.03 -17.31
C ASP A 200 -17.36 -0.67 -16.75
N ARG A 201 -17.25 -1.41 -15.64
CA ARG A 201 -18.40 -2.10 -15.02
C ARG A 201 -19.26 -1.19 -14.16
N LEU A 202 -18.67 -0.25 -13.44
CA LEU A 202 -19.34 0.46 -12.34
C LEU A 202 -19.49 1.97 -12.56
N LEU A 203 -18.68 2.57 -13.42
CA LEU A 203 -18.65 4.02 -13.64
C LEU A 203 -19.21 4.39 -15.03
N GLN A 204 -19.48 5.67 -15.24
CA GLN A 204 -20.15 6.19 -16.43
C GLN A 204 -19.56 7.53 -16.84
N GLY A 205 -19.54 7.79 -18.15
CA GLY A 205 -19.17 9.07 -18.74
C GLY A 205 -17.92 8.95 -19.61
N GLU A 206 -17.14 10.03 -19.67
CA GLU A 206 -15.88 10.10 -20.39
C GLU A 206 -14.71 9.57 -19.55
N ARG A 207 -13.60 9.26 -20.22
CA ARG A 207 -12.41 8.67 -19.61
C ARG A 207 -11.24 9.61 -19.82
N ASP A 208 -10.76 10.20 -18.74
CA ASP A 208 -9.53 10.97 -18.71
C ASP A 208 -8.38 10.14 -18.09
N GLU A 209 -7.15 10.39 -18.56
CA GLU A 209 -5.98 9.64 -18.10
C GLU A 209 -5.67 9.89 -16.61
N GLU A 210 -5.78 11.14 -16.17
CA GLU A 210 -5.38 11.60 -14.84
C GLU A 210 -6.56 11.62 -13.86
N ILE A 211 -7.76 11.98 -14.33
CA ILE A 211 -8.98 12.12 -13.51
C ILE A 211 -9.75 10.80 -13.43
N GLY A 212 -9.60 9.90 -14.40
CA GLY A 212 -10.34 8.62 -14.50
C GLY A 212 -11.69 8.78 -15.20
N VAL A 213 -12.60 7.82 -14.99
CA VAL A 213 -13.95 7.87 -15.58
C VAL A 213 -14.88 8.78 -14.76
N TYR A 214 -15.50 9.75 -15.43
CA TYR A 214 -16.49 10.65 -14.83
C TYR A 214 -17.52 11.12 -15.86
N SER A 215 -18.68 11.53 -15.37
CA SER A 215 -19.80 12.00 -16.18
C SER A 215 -20.02 13.51 -16.11
N ASP A 216 -19.55 14.15 -15.04
CA ASP A 216 -19.71 15.58 -14.79
C ASP A 216 -18.76 16.02 -13.65
N ILE A 217 -18.28 17.26 -13.70
CA ILE A 217 -17.41 17.89 -12.69
C ILE A 217 -18.00 19.25 -12.35
N LEU A 218 -18.26 19.50 -11.06
CA LEU A 218 -18.91 20.73 -10.62
C LEU A 218 -18.37 21.25 -9.29
N ALA A 219 -18.48 22.57 -9.11
CA ALA A 219 -18.25 23.22 -7.84
C ALA A 219 -19.54 23.18 -6.99
N CYS A 220 -19.42 22.73 -5.75
CA CYS A 220 -20.51 22.63 -4.80
C CYS A 220 -20.21 23.46 -3.55
N ARG A 221 -21.18 24.23 -3.08
CA ARG A 221 -21.14 24.89 -1.77
C ARG A 221 -22.41 24.58 -1.02
N THR A 222 -22.28 24.37 0.28
CA THR A 222 -23.43 24.17 1.17
C THR A 222 -23.46 25.28 2.21
N HIS A 223 -24.66 25.65 2.65
CA HIS A 223 -24.88 26.68 3.67
C HIS A 223 -24.50 26.24 5.10
N ARG A 224 -23.82 25.09 5.28
CA ARG A 224 -23.51 24.50 6.59
C ARG A 224 -22.00 24.45 6.81
N GLU A 225 -21.57 24.77 8.03
CA GLU A 225 -20.15 24.82 8.43
C GLU A 225 -19.41 23.49 8.17
N GLY A 226 -18.28 23.54 7.47
CA GLY A 226 -17.35 22.45 7.15
C GLY A 226 -15.96 22.98 6.77
N GLN A 227 -14.97 22.12 6.50
CA GLN A 227 -13.61 22.56 6.15
C GLN A 227 -13.50 23.11 4.72
N ASP A 228 -14.19 22.48 3.77
CA ASP A 228 -14.46 23.02 2.44
C ASP A 228 -15.94 23.44 2.38
N GLY A 229 -16.58 23.38 1.20
CA GLY A 229 -18.02 23.66 1.04
C GLY A 229 -18.98 22.71 1.77
N GLY A 230 -18.52 21.83 2.67
CA GLY A 230 -19.36 20.93 3.47
C GLY A 230 -20.08 19.84 2.67
N ALA A 231 -19.65 19.60 1.43
CA ALA A 231 -20.38 18.81 0.44
C ALA A 231 -20.64 17.36 0.89
N VAL A 232 -19.61 16.64 1.39
CA VAL A 232 -19.74 15.25 1.84
C VAL A 232 -20.74 15.12 2.99
N THR A 233 -20.60 15.97 4.02
CA THR A 233 -21.48 15.98 5.18
C THR A 233 -22.92 16.29 4.78
N ALA A 234 -23.15 17.23 3.87
CA ALA A 234 -24.48 17.55 3.37
C ALA A 234 -25.11 16.39 2.56
N MET A 235 -24.33 15.74 1.68
CA MET A 235 -24.78 14.55 0.94
C MET A 235 -25.22 13.44 1.88
N LEU A 236 -24.37 13.10 2.87
CA LEU A 236 -24.66 12.03 3.82
C LEU A 236 -25.83 12.35 4.73
N ALA A 237 -25.87 13.54 5.33
CA ALA A 237 -26.95 13.95 6.22
C ALA A 237 -28.31 13.83 5.51
N LYS A 238 -28.38 14.27 4.27
CA LYS A 238 -29.59 14.19 3.46
C LYS A 238 -29.96 12.75 3.08
N ALA A 239 -28.97 11.95 2.69
CA ALA A 239 -29.20 10.54 2.33
C ALA A 239 -29.72 9.72 3.52
N ILE A 240 -29.24 10.01 4.74
CA ILE A 240 -29.77 9.42 5.99
C ILE A 240 -31.19 9.92 6.27
N ASP A 241 -31.42 11.25 6.24
CA ASP A 241 -32.74 11.86 6.49
C ASP A 241 -33.84 11.32 5.55
N LYS A 242 -33.47 11.06 4.28
CA LYS A 242 -34.37 10.48 3.27
C LYS A 242 -34.49 8.96 3.34
N GLY A 243 -33.70 8.30 4.18
CA GLY A 243 -33.65 6.84 4.26
C GLY A 243 -33.13 6.18 2.99
N GLU A 244 -32.30 6.88 2.20
CA GLU A 244 -31.62 6.34 1.02
C GLU A 244 -30.46 5.42 1.43
N ILE A 245 -29.80 5.74 2.54
CA ILE A 245 -28.80 4.90 3.20
C ILE A 245 -29.20 4.62 4.66
N ASP A 246 -28.82 3.43 5.16
CA ASP A 246 -29.04 2.98 6.53
C ASP A 246 -27.95 3.47 7.49
N ALA A 247 -26.73 3.67 6.98
CA ALA A 247 -25.59 4.17 7.72
C ALA A 247 -24.47 4.67 6.79
N ALA A 248 -23.60 5.50 7.33
CA ALA A 248 -22.38 5.95 6.67
C ALA A 248 -21.14 5.58 7.50
N ILE A 249 -20.11 5.03 6.86
CA ILE A 249 -18.80 4.84 7.45
C ILE A 249 -18.03 6.15 7.32
N VAL A 250 -17.80 6.82 8.45
CA VAL A 250 -17.17 8.14 8.54
C VAL A 250 -16.08 8.14 9.61
N VAL A 251 -15.23 9.16 9.62
CA VAL A 251 -14.10 9.27 10.56
C VAL A 251 -14.36 10.36 11.59
N LEU A 252 -14.38 9.99 12.86
CA LEU A 252 -14.47 10.91 13.99
C LEU A 252 -13.08 11.32 14.48
N GLN A 253 -12.99 12.58 14.90
CA GLN A 253 -11.88 13.06 15.71
C GLN A 253 -12.09 12.57 17.15
N GLY A 254 -11.14 11.80 17.67
CA GLY A 254 -11.05 11.46 19.08
C GLY A 254 -10.15 12.44 19.85
N GLU A 255 -9.90 12.12 21.11
CA GLU A 255 -8.98 12.85 21.97
C GLU A 255 -7.53 12.76 21.48
N GLU A 256 -6.68 13.69 21.92
CA GLU A 256 -5.24 13.71 21.63
C GLU A 256 -4.89 13.63 20.13
N TYR A 257 -5.67 14.31 19.30
CA TYR A 257 -5.56 14.29 17.85
C TYR A 257 -5.66 12.87 17.24
N ARG A 258 -6.27 11.89 17.91
CA ARG A 258 -6.52 10.55 17.32
C ARG A 258 -7.76 10.57 16.44
N ALA A 259 -7.87 9.62 15.52
CA ALA A 259 -9.06 9.47 14.70
C ALA A 259 -9.43 8.00 14.53
N HIS A 260 -10.74 7.72 14.45
CA HIS A 260 -11.26 6.36 14.30
C HIS A 260 -12.50 6.37 13.41
N ALA A 261 -12.72 5.28 12.68
CA ALA A 261 -13.89 5.11 11.85
C ALA A 261 -15.09 4.66 12.71
N VAL A 262 -16.28 5.16 12.38
CA VAL A 262 -17.55 4.82 13.05
C VAL A 262 -18.65 4.56 12.04
N VAL A 263 -19.68 3.83 12.50
CA VAL A 263 -20.95 3.68 11.79
C VAL A 263 -21.88 4.82 12.20
N ALA A 264 -22.03 5.83 11.35
CA ALA A 264 -22.94 6.95 11.57
C ALA A 264 -24.35 6.61 11.05
N GLU A 265 -25.32 6.53 11.96
CA GLU A 265 -26.71 6.15 11.65
C GLU A 265 -27.69 7.32 11.72
N SER A 266 -27.23 8.51 12.10
CA SER A 266 -28.06 9.71 12.22
C SER A 266 -27.38 10.92 11.57
N VAL A 267 -28.17 11.98 11.34
CA VAL A 267 -27.68 13.25 10.81
C VAL A 267 -26.68 13.88 11.77
N GLU A 268 -26.95 13.81 13.07
CA GLU A 268 -26.07 14.31 14.13
C GLU A 268 -24.72 13.58 14.10
N ALA A 269 -24.73 12.24 14.03
CA ALA A 269 -23.51 11.44 13.95
C ALA A 269 -22.66 11.77 12.71
N VAL A 270 -23.30 12.08 11.57
CA VAL A 270 -22.61 12.57 10.37
C VAL A 270 -22.02 13.97 10.59
N LEU A 271 -22.73 14.87 11.24
CA LEU A 271 -22.26 16.24 11.52
C LEU A 271 -21.08 16.24 12.50
N ASP A 272 -21.00 15.27 13.42
CA ASP A 272 -19.88 15.13 14.35
C ASP A 272 -18.58 14.69 13.65
N SER A 273 -18.69 14.10 12.44
CA SER A 273 -17.54 13.64 11.65
C SER A 273 -16.87 14.72 10.79
N ARG A 274 -17.36 15.97 10.86
CA ARG A 274 -16.87 17.10 10.06
C ARG A 274 -15.37 17.38 10.26
N GLY A 275 -14.77 18.01 9.24
CA GLY A 275 -13.35 18.37 9.23
C GLY A 275 -12.46 17.21 8.78
N THR A 276 -11.38 17.55 8.10
CA THR A 276 -10.38 16.60 7.60
C THR A 276 -9.45 16.20 8.72
N LYS A 277 -9.23 14.90 8.81
CA LYS A 277 -8.21 14.31 9.67
C LYS A 277 -7.11 13.89 8.74
N TYR A 278 -5.96 14.55 8.81
CA TYR A 278 -4.81 14.24 7.95
C TYR A 278 -4.05 12.99 8.41
N LEU A 279 -4.75 12.10 9.12
CA LEU A 279 -4.24 10.85 9.64
C LEU A 279 -4.81 9.70 8.83
N ARG A 280 -4.06 8.60 8.83
CA ARG A 280 -4.53 7.35 8.28
C ARG A 280 -5.48 6.67 9.26
N VAL A 281 -6.68 6.33 8.81
CA VAL A 281 -7.71 5.63 9.62
C VAL A 281 -8.24 4.42 8.84
N PRO A 282 -8.23 3.20 9.37
CA PRO A 282 -8.85 2.05 8.71
C PRO A 282 -10.39 2.19 8.68
N VAL A 283 -11.02 1.98 7.52
CA VAL A 283 -12.50 2.02 7.39
C VAL A 283 -13.13 0.65 7.08
N ILE A 284 -12.31 -0.31 6.65
CA ILE A 284 -12.76 -1.65 6.24
C ILE A 284 -13.32 -2.46 7.42
N PRO A 285 -12.70 -2.49 8.62
CA PRO A 285 -13.28 -3.20 9.76
C PRO A 285 -14.67 -2.67 10.11
N THR A 286 -14.83 -1.35 10.17
CA THR A 286 -16.10 -0.67 10.45
C THR A 286 -17.15 -0.93 9.37
N LEU A 287 -16.74 -1.06 8.10
CA LEU A 287 -17.63 -1.52 7.03
C LEU A 287 -18.17 -2.93 7.31
N PHE A 288 -17.31 -3.89 7.67
CA PHE A 288 -17.74 -5.25 8.00
C PHE A 288 -18.57 -5.30 9.28
N GLU A 289 -18.28 -4.47 10.27
CA GLU A 289 -19.11 -4.28 11.46
C GLU A 289 -20.53 -3.87 11.08
N ALA A 290 -20.68 -2.85 10.24
CA ALA A 290 -21.99 -2.39 9.76
C ALA A 290 -22.73 -3.46 8.95
N LEU A 291 -22.03 -4.21 8.09
CA LEU A 291 -22.64 -5.29 7.31
C LEU A 291 -23.14 -6.43 8.22
N ARG A 292 -22.34 -6.82 9.22
CA ARG A 292 -22.70 -7.86 10.21
C ARG A 292 -23.82 -7.42 11.15
N SER A 293 -23.95 -6.13 11.43
CA SER A 293 -25.08 -5.59 12.21
C SER A 293 -26.40 -5.50 11.41
N GLY A 294 -26.39 -5.90 10.14
CA GLY A 294 -27.59 -6.00 9.31
C GLY A 294 -27.83 -4.79 8.40
N LYS A 295 -26.93 -3.80 8.37
CA LYS A 295 -27.02 -2.67 7.43
C LYS A 295 -26.77 -3.15 6.01
N ARG A 296 -27.50 -2.61 5.03
CA ARG A 296 -27.37 -3.03 3.62
C ARG A 296 -27.17 -1.86 2.69
N ARG A 297 -27.78 -0.71 2.94
CA ARG A 297 -27.59 0.52 2.17
C ARG A 297 -26.56 1.37 2.88
N LEU A 298 -25.31 1.28 2.48
CA LEU A 298 -24.19 1.92 3.16
C LEU A 298 -23.57 3.00 2.29
N ALA A 299 -23.09 4.07 2.91
CA ALA A 299 -22.12 4.96 2.29
C ALA A 299 -20.75 4.79 2.96
N VAL A 300 -19.67 4.79 2.19
CA VAL A 300 -18.30 4.79 2.73
C VAL A 300 -17.61 6.07 2.29
N VAL A 301 -17.20 6.90 3.25
CA VAL A 301 -16.32 8.04 2.99
C VAL A 301 -14.89 7.55 3.15
N GLY A 302 -14.09 7.68 2.10
CA GLY A 302 -12.71 7.24 2.16
C GLY A 302 -11.77 7.93 1.19
N THR A 303 -10.49 7.86 1.51
CA THR A 303 -9.38 8.26 0.63
C THR A 303 -9.17 7.22 -0.48
N PRO A 304 -8.38 7.53 -1.52
CA PRO A 304 -8.25 6.66 -2.70
C PRO A 304 -7.85 5.21 -2.39
N CYS A 305 -6.97 4.99 -1.41
CA CYS A 305 -6.56 3.64 -1.01
C CYS A 305 -7.69 2.84 -0.36
N GLN A 306 -8.58 3.50 0.40
CA GLN A 306 -9.74 2.87 1.04
C GLN A 306 -10.82 2.57 -0.01
N ILE A 307 -11.09 3.50 -0.92
CA ILE A 307 -12.03 3.30 -2.04
C ILE A 307 -11.58 2.10 -2.88
N ARG A 308 -10.29 2.04 -3.21
CA ARG A 308 -9.69 0.91 -3.92
C ARG A 308 -9.87 -0.41 -3.16
N ALA A 309 -9.65 -0.40 -1.84
CA ALA A 309 -9.84 -1.59 -1.02
C ALA A 309 -11.29 -2.08 -1.07
N VAL A 310 -12.29 -1.18 -0.97
CA VAL A 310 -13.70 -1.59 -1.08
C VAL A 310 -14.04 -2.13 -2.47
N ARG A 311 -13.59 -1.48 -3.55
CA ARG A 311 -13.81 -1.98 -4.92
C ARG A 311 -13.18 -3.35 -5.16
N LYS A 312 -12.01 -3.58 -4.58
CA LYS A 312 -11.36 -4.89 -4.64
C LYS A 312 -12.17 -5.96 -3.90
N LEU A 313 -12.72 -5.65 -2.72
CA LEU A 313 -13.63 -6.54 -2.01
C LEU A 313 -14.92 -6.85 -2.80
N GLU A 314 -15.44 -5.88 -3.55
CA GLU A 314 -16.56 -6.08 -4.49
C GLU A 314 -16.18 -7.01 -5.65
N LEU A 315 -15.00 -6.79 -6.26
CA LEU A 315 -14.52 -7.56 -7.42
C LEU A 315 -14.23 -9.02 -7.07
N GLU A 316 -13.61 -9.26 -5.92
CA GLU A 316 -13.20 -10.60 -5.48
C GLU A 316 -14.34 -11.43 -4.88
N GLY A 317 -15.53 -10.85 -4.74
CA GLY A 317 -16.67 -11.52 -4.14
C GLY A 317 -16.56 -11.67 -2.63
N SER A 318 -15.63 -10.98 -1.96
CA SER A 318 -15.53 -10.96 -0.49
C SER A 318 -16.79 -10.39 0.18
N LEU A 319 -17.59 -9.62 -0.55
CA LEU A 319 -18.89 -9.11 -0.13
C LEU A 319 -20.05 -10.04 -0.50
N SER A 320 -19.80 -11.22 -1.07
CA SER A 320 -20.84 -12.19 -1.47
C SER A 320 -21.67 -12.74 -0.31
N GLU A 321 -21.14 -12.70 0.92
CA GLU A 321 -21.89 -12.98 2.16
C GLU A 321 -23.04 -11.98 2.38
N PHE A 322 -22.97 -10.80 1.75
CA PHE A 322 -23.95 -9.72 1.86
C PHE A 322 -24.50 -9.36 0.47
N PRO A 323 -25.23 -10.28 -0.21
CA PRO A 323 -25.60 -10.12 -1.63
C PRO A 323 -26.53 -8.92 -1.89
N ASP A 324 -27.30 -8.50 -0.88
CA ASP A 324 -28.21 -7.35 -0.98
C ASP A 324 -27.56 -6.02 -0.57
N ALA A 325 -26.28 -6.03 -0.19
CA ALA A 325 -25.57 -4.83 0.21
C ALA A 325 -25.35 -3.90 -0.99
N LYS A 326 -25.80 -2.66 -0.83
CA LYS A 326 -25.57 -1.54 -1.74
C LYS A 326 -24.66 -0.56 -1.05
N ILE A 327 -23.38 -0.57 -1.45
CA ILE A 327 -22.37 0.32 -0.91
C ILE A 327 -22.15 1.46 -1.91
N THR A 328 -22.31 2.70 -1.44
CA THR A 328 -22.01 3.92 -2.20
C THR A 328 -20.69 4.50 -1.72
N LEU A 329 -19.75 4.72 -2.62
CA LEU A 329 -18.40 5.18 -2.30
C LEU A 329 -18.24 6.68 -2.54
N ILE A 330 -17.96 7.43 -1.47
CA ILE A 330 -17.64 8.86 -1.50
C ILE A 330 -16.13 9.00 -1.32
N GLY A 331 -15.43 9.26 -2.41
CA GLY A 331 -13.97 9.34 -2.46
C GLY A 331 -13.44 10.74 -2.16
N LEU A 332 -12.60 10.90 -1.14
CA LEU A 332 -11.94 12.17 -0.86
C LEU A 332 -10.73 12.35 -1.78
N PHE A 333 -10.44 13.58 -2.20
CA PHE A 333 -9.14 13.90 -2.78
C PHE A 333 -8.08 13.74 -1.68
N CYS A 334 -6.98 13.10 -2.01
CA CYS A 334 -5.92 12.86 -1.04
C CYS A 334 -4.58 12.85 -1.74
N PHE A 335 -3.69 13.74 -1.34
CA PHE A 335 -2.31 13.74 -1.80
C PHE A 335 -1.44 12.86 -0.89
N GLU A 336 -1.48 13.12 0.41
CA GLU A 336 -0.80 12.33 1.44
C GLU A 336 -1.56 12.38 2.77
N SER A 337 -1.16 11.52 3.70
CA SER A 337 -1.61 11.47 5.09
C SER A 337 -0.38 11.33 5.98
N PHE A 338 -0.42 11.78 7.21
CA PHE A 338 0.75 11.85 8.10
C PHE A 338 0.69 10.82 9.21
N ASP A 339 1.87 10.39 9.66
CA ASP A 339 2.01 9.66 10.91
C ASP A 339 1.76 10.63 12.07
N ARG A 340 0.98 10.20 13.06
CA ARG A 340 0.59 11.06 14.18
C ARG A 340 1.79 11.46 15.03
N GLU A 341 2.69 10.53 15.33
CA GLU A 341 3.81 10.80 16.23
C GLU A 341 4.88 11.64 15.55
N GLU A 342 5.15 11.38 14.27
CA GLU A 342 6.07 12.20 13.48
C GLU A 342 5.52 13.62 13.32
N LEU A 343 4.25 13.77 12.93
CA LEU A 343 3.64 15.10 12.80
C LEU A 343 3.61 15.84 14.15
N ARG A 344 3.30 15.16 15.26
CA ARG A 344 3.31 15.74 16.62
C ARG A 344 4.71 16.20 17.01
N ARG A 345 5.75 15.41 16.69
CA ARG A 345 7.15 15.78 16.94
C ARG A 345 7.55 16.98 16.10
N HIS A 346 7.23 16.97 14.82
CA HIS A 346 7.54 18.06 13.90
C HIS A 346 6.90 19.38 14.32
N VAL A 347 5.61 19.35 14.68
CA VAL A 347 4.87 20.54 15.13
C VAL A 347 5.46 21.10 16.42
N ARG A 348 5.88 20.23 17.35
CA ARG A 348 6.57 20.66 18.56
C ARG A 348 7.92 21.30 18.24
N ASP A 349 8.72 20.67 17.39
CA ASP A 349 10.07 21.12 17.07
C ASP A 349 10.07 22.44 16.27
N MET A 350 9.10 22.62 15.36
CA MET A 350 8.99 23.82 14.53
C MET A 350 8.31 25.00 15.23
N PHE A 351 7.24 24.74 15.99
CA PHE A 351 6.34 25.79 16.46
C PHE A 351 6.29 25.93 17.97
N ASP A 352 6.97 25.05 18.73
CA ASP A 352 6.82 24.90 20.18
C ASP A 352 5.33 24.76 20.58
N ALA A 353 4.57 24.05 19.72
CA ALA A 353 3.13 23.91 19.82
C ALA A 353 2.74 22.45 20.07
N ASP A 354 1.61 22.26 20.74
CA ASP A 354 1.07 20.94 21.04
C ASP A 354 -0.07 20.62 20.07
N LEU A 355 0.18 19.71 19.12
CA LEU A 355 -0.80 19.30 18.11
C LEU A 355 -2.12 18.83 18.73
N GLU A 356 -2.11 18.32 19.96
CA GLU A 356 -3.32 17.85 20.66
C GLU A 356 -4.28 18.97 21.03
N LYS A 357 -3.80 20.22 21.02
CA LYS A 357 -4.59 21.43 21.27
C LYS A 357 -5.07 22.10 19.99
N ALA A 358 -4.81 21.50 18.83
CA ALA A 358 -5.28 22.00 17.55
C ALA A 358 -6.81 21.93 17.47
N GLU A 359 -7.46 23.07 17.28
CA GLU A 359 -8.91 23.15 17.05
C GLU A 359 -9.24 22.82 15.59
N ARG A 360 -8.36 23.22 14.68
CA ARG A 360 -8.52 23.00 13.24
C ARG A 360 -7.17 22.86 12.57
N ILE A 361 -7.09 21.98 11.58
CA ILE A 361 -5.93 21.84 10.70
C ILE A 361 -6.40 21.91 9.26
N GLN A 362 -5.64 22.61 8.43
CA GLN A 362 -5.97 22.80 7.03
C GLN A 362 -4.72 22.70 6.16
N ILE A 363 -4.85 21.99 5.05
CA ILE A 363 -3.88 21.98 3.96
C ILE A 363 -4.55 22.58 2.74
N GLY A 364 -3.97 23.67 2.23
CA GLY A 364 -4.46 24.36 1.04
C GLY A 364 -3.32 25.10 0.35
N LYS A 365 -3.29 25.07 -0.99
CA LYS A 365 -2.28 25.78 -1.82
C LYS A 365 -0.83 25.51 -1.38
N GLY A 366 -0.53 24.29 -0.93
CA GLY A 366 0.81 23.88 -0.48
C GLY A 366 1.22 24.39 0.91
N LYS A 367 0.30 24.99 1.67
CA LYS A 367 0.49 25.44 3.05
C LYS A 367 -0.25 24.51 4.01
N PHE A 368 0.44 24.08 5.07
CA PHE A 368 -0.14 23.39 6.21
C PHE A 368 -0.33 24.41 7.35
N SER A 369 -1.56 24.52 7.86
CA SER A 369 -1.94 25.47 8.90
C SER A 369 -2.62 24.76 10.08
N ILE A 370 -2.21 25.09 11.29
CA ILE A 370 -2.81 24.67 12.56
C ILE A 370 -3.38 25.90 13.27
N PHE A 371 -4.64 25.82 13.67
CA PHE A 371 -5.34 26.87 14.40
C PHE A 371 -5.50 26.46 15.87
N MET A 372 -5.05 27.31 16.80
CA MET A 372 -5.17 27.14 18.25
C MET A 372 -5.59 28.48 18.88
N GLY A 373 -6.87 28.61 19.26
CA GLY A 373 -7.47 29.90 19.59
C GLY A 373 -7.25 30.93 18.47
N ASP A 374 -6.73 32.12 18.83
CA ASP A 374 -6.46 33.20 17.88
C ASP A 374 -5.14 33.06 17.10
N LYS A 375 -4.37 31.98 17.32
CA LYS A 375 -3.06 31.79 16.68
C LYS A 375 -3.14 30.79 15.53
N GLU A 376 -2.51 31.16 14.42
CA GLU A 376 -2.24 30.27 13.28
C GLU A 376 -0.74 29.94 13.25
N PHE A 377 -0.42 28.65 13.29
CA PHE A 377 0.93 28.12 13.02
C PHE A 377 0.93 27.52 11.63
N SER A 378 1.97 27.77 10.82
CA SER A 378 1.99 27.22 9.46
C SER A 378 3.38 27.00 8.88
N CYS A 379 3.48 25.99 8.01
CA CYS A 379 4.66 25.64 7.22
C CYS A 379 4.26 25.25 5.79
N LYS A 380 5.24 24.98 4.92
CA LYS A 380 4.96 24.40 3.61
C LYS A 380 4.70 22.91 3.77
N VAL A 381 3.81 22.35 2.96
CA VAL A 381 3.56 20.90 2.93
C VAL A 381 4.82 20.13 2.57
N SER A 382 5.70 20.70 1.74
CA SER A 382 7.00 20.11 1.40
C SER A 382 7.92 19.90 2.61
N ASP A 383 7.74 20.68 3.67
CA ASP A 383 8.54 20.56 4.89
C ASP A 383 8.12 19.30 5.68
N LEU A 384 6.90 18.80 5.45
CA LEU A 384 6.31 17.62 6.11
C LEU A 384 6.50 16.31 5.32
N GLU A 385 7.31 16.30 4.26
CA GLU A 385 7.53 15.08 3.43
C GLU A 385 8.08 13.88 4.21
N GLY A 386 8.78 14.16 5.32
CA GLY A 386 9.29 13.17 6.27
C GLY A 386 8.23 12.59 7.18
N ASP A 387 7.15 13.33 7.43
CA ASP A 387 6.08 12.95 8.37
C ASP A 387 4.95 12.19 7.65
N ALA A 388 4.92 12.24 6.33
CA ALA A 388 3.95 11.53 5.52
C ALA A 388 4.10 10.02 5.67
N ASN A 389 2.99 9.31 5.81
CA ASN A 389 2.96 7.85 5.82
C ASN A 389 3.70 7.30 4.59
N GLU A 390 4.68 6.41 4.80
CA GLU A 390 5.57 5.92 3.74
C GLU A 390 4.81 5.36 2.54
N GLY A 391 3.73 4.63 2.82
CA GLY A 391 2.82 4.08 1.82
C GLY A 391 2.19 5.10 0.85
N CYS A 392 2.02 6.36 1.26
CA CYS A 392 1.50 7.42 0.39
C CYS A 392 2.40 7.65 -0.84
N ARG A 393 3.71 7.37 -0.73
CA ARG A 393 4.68 7.51 -1.82
C ARG A 393 4.45 6.51 -2.96
N PHE A 394 3.72 5.43 -2.70
CA PHE A 394 3.33 4.40 -3.66
C PHE A 394 1.89 4.55 -4.15
N CYS A 395 1.16 5.57 -3.69
CA CYS A 395 -0.21 5.80 -4.14
C CYS A 395 -0.22 6.67 -5.40
N SER A 396 -0.75 6.14 -6.50
CA SER A 396 -0.89 6.86 -7.79
C SER A 396 -2.21 7.61 -7.95
N ASP A 397 -3.16 7.45 -7.04
CA ASP A 397 -4.51 8.01 -7.15
C ASP A 397 -4.66 9.23 -6.23
N PHE A 398 -5.00 10.38 -6.82
CA PHE A 398 -5.25 11.64 -6.12
C PHE A 398 -6.75 11.87 -5.90
N VAL A 399 -7.58 11.62 -6.92
CA VAL A 399 -8.98 12.03 -6.99
C VAL A 399 -9.97 10.92 -6.65
N SER A 400 -9.50 9.84 -6.03
CA SER A 400 -10.31 8.65 -5.73
C SER A 400 -11.03 8.16 -6.99
N ARG A 401 -10.27 7.82 -8.04
CA ARG A 401 -10.79 7.59 -9.40
C ARG A 401 -11.86 6.49 -9.50
N LEU A 402 -11.92 5.60 -8.50
CA LEU A 402 -12.85 4.46 -8.45
C LEU A 402 -14.07 4.67 -7.55
N ALA A 403 -14.25 5.87 -6.99
CA ALA A 403 -15.42 6.20 -6.18
C ALA A 403 -16.68 6.31 -7.04
N ASP A 404 -17.86 6.32 -6.42
CA ASP A 404 -19.11 6.68 -7.11
C ASP A 404 -19.21 8.19 -7.31
N ILE A 405 -18.67 8.94 -6.35
CA ILE A 405 -18.51 10.40 -6.36
C ILE A 405 -17.21 10.76 -5.66
N SER A 406 -16.43 11.67 -6.23
CA SER A 406 -15.20 12.16 -5.60
C SER A 406 -15.34 13.62 -5.19
N VAL A 407 -14.77 13.99 -4.03
CA VAL A 407 -14.90 15.33 -3.46
C VAL A 407 -13.54 15.82 -2.92
N GLY A 408 -13.20 17.07 -3.22
CA GLY A 408 -12.06 17.75 -2.63
C GLY A 408 -12.05 19.25 -2.88
N SER A 409 -11.04 19.95 -2.38
CA SER A 409 -10.94 21.41 -2.48
C SER A 409 -10.30 21.92 -3.78
N VAL A 410 -9.39 21.14 -4.37
CA VAL A 410 -8.61 21.55 -5.56
C VAL A 410 -9.51 21.72 -6.78
N GLY A 411 -9.24 22.76 -7.57
CA GLY A 411 -10.04 23.13 -8.74
C GLY A 411 -11.26 24.00 -8.43
N SER A 412 -11.58 24.24 -7.16
CA SER A 412 -12.69 25.11 -6.73
C SER A 412 -12.20 26.31 -5.90
N PRO A 413 -12.95 27.43 -5.86
CA PRO A 413 -12.67 28.54 -4.96
C PRO A 413 -12.76 28.17 -3.48
N GLU A 414 -12.28 29.07 -2.62
CA GLU A 414 -12.42 28.95 -1.16
C GLU A 414 -13.91 28.82 -0.77
N ASP A 415 -14.20 27.98 0.23
CA ASP A 415 -15.56 27.56 0.65
C ASP A 415 -16.36 26.72 -0.37
N TYR A 416 -15.76 26.32 -1.49
CA TYR A 416 -16.37 25.37 -2.44
C TYR A 416 -15.61 24.04 -2.42
N SER A 417 -16.32 22.98 -2.75
CA SER A 417 -15.75 21.67 -3.02
C SER A 417 -15.92 21.35 -4.49
N THR A 418 -14.85 20.89 -5.13
CA THR A 418 -14.94 20.21 -6.41
C THR A 418 -15.57 18.84 -6.18
N VAL A 419 -16.55 18.51 -7.01
CA VAL A 419 -17.28 17.24 -6.99
C VAL A 419 -17.20 16.60 -8.37
N ILE A 420 -16.68 15.39 -8.44
CA ILE A 420 -16.56 14.59 -9.66
C ILE A 420 -17.57 13.44 -9.59
N ILE A 421 -18.55 13.43 -10.50
CA ILE A 421 -19.63 12.44 -10.51
C ILE A 421 -19.24 11.28 -11.42
N ARG A 422 -19.15 10.06 -10.88
CA ARG A 422 -18.61 8.90 -11.61
C ARG A 422 -19.63 7.80 -11.86
N SER A 423 -20.61 7.64 -10.97
CA SER A 423 -21.67 6.64 -11.14
C SER A 423 -23.05 7.22 -10.85
N GLU A 424 -24.09 6.48 -11.25
CA GLU A 424 -25.48 6.84 -10.97
C GLU A 424 -25.78 6.87 -9.46
N ARG A 425 -25.12 6.02 -8.65
CA ARG A 425 -25.23 6.08 -7.18
C ARG A 425 -24.66 7.40 -6.66
N GLY A 426 -23.52 7.82 -7.18
CA GLY A 426 -22.89 9.10 -6.82
C GLY A 426 -23.74 10.30 -7.24
N ARG A 427 -24.32 10.27 -8.44
CA ARG A 427 -25.22 11.33 -8.94
C ARG A 427 -26.42 11.55 -8.02
N ARG A 428 -27.03 10.47 -7.51
CA ARG A 428 -28.20 10.55 -6.61
C ARG A 428 -27.91 11.32 -5.32
N LEU A 429 -26.69 11.21 -4.78
CA LEU A 429 -26.30 11.96 -3.58
C LEU A 429 -26.35 13.49 -3.77
N LEU A 430 -26.27 13.96 -5.02
CA LEU A 430 -26.34 15.38 -5.37
C LEU A 430 -27.75 15.84 -5.71
N GLU A 431 -28.75 14.96 -5.75
CA GLU A 431 -30.12 15.37 -6.07
C GLU A 431 -30.59 16.43 -5.08
N ARG A 432 -30.85 17.64 -5.59
CA ARG A 432 -31.29 18.82 -4.84
C ARG A 432 -30.25 19.36 -3.84
N ILE A 433 -28.96 19.14 -4.10
CA ILE A 433 -27.89 19.97 -3.52
C ILE A 433 -27.67 21.14 -4.49
N ASP A 434 -27.48 22.34 -3.94
CA ASP A 434 -27.27 23.54 -4.75
C ASP A 434 -25.97 23.41 -5.54
N ARG A 435 -26.11 23.35 -6.86
CA ARG A 435 -24.98 23.37 -7.78
C ARG A 435 -24.57 24.82 -7.99
N SER A 436 -23.27 25.07 -7.96
CA SER A 436 -22.75 26.35 -8.38
C SER A 436 -22.67 26.42 -9.91
N GLU A 437 -22.86 27.59 -10.49
CA GLU A 437 -22.51 27.87 -11.89
C GLU A 437 -21.01 28.18 -12.05
N LEU A 438 -20.22 28.05 -10.97
CA LEU A 438 -18.78 28.27 -11.01
C LEU A 438 -18.08 27.17 -11.80
N GLU A 439 -17.19 27.60 -12.68
CA GLU A 439 -16.30 26.75 -13.45
C GLU A 439 -15.24 26.13 -12.52
N VAL A 440 -14.99 24.83 -12.71
CA VAL A 440 -13.95 24.07 -12.00
C VAL A 440 -12.68 24.08 -12.83
N ASP A 441 -11.53 24.35 -12.21
CA ASP A 441 -10.22 24.24 -12.86
C ASP A 441 -9.79 22.77 -12.93
N GLU A 442 -10.26 22.06 -13.96
CA GLU A 442 -9.89 20.68 -14.25
C GLU A 442 -8.37 20.53 -14.53
N GLY A 443 -7.73 21.58 -15.05
CA GLY A 443 -6.30 21.59 -15.33
C GLY A 443 -5.47 21.49 -14.05
N GLU A 444 -5.88 22.17 -12.97
CA GLU A 444 -5.24 22.07 -11.67
C GLU A 444 -5.36 20.64 -11.09
N ILE A 445 -6.55 20.03 -11.22
CA ILE A 445 -6.83 18.68 -10.74
C ILE A 445 -5.99 17.63 -11.48
N ALA A 446 -5.97 17.72 -12.82
CA ALA A 446 -5.18 16.83 -13.67
C ALA A 446 -3.68 16.97 -13.37
N LYS A 447 -3.19 18.20 -13.16
CA LYS A 447 -1.80 18.47 -12.82
C LYS A 447 -1.37 17.79 -11.51
N LEU A 448 -2.16 17.93 -10.43
CA LEU A 448 -1.82 17.27 -9.16
C LEU A 448 -1.92 15.74 -9.24
N SER A 449 -2.91 15.23 -9.97
CA SER A 449 -3.06 13.79 -10.25
C SER A 449 -1.82 13.23 -10.96
N SER A 450 -1.34 13.94 -11.99
CA SER A 450 -0.13 13.56 -12.74
C SER A 450 1.13 13.56 -11.88
N ILE A 451 1.31 14.57 -11.02
CA ILE A 451 2.44 14.64 -10.08
C ILE A 451 2.45 13.43 -9.15
N LYS A 452 1.29 13.10 -8.59
CA LYS A 452 1.14 11.96 -7.67
C LYS A 452 1.39 10.63 -8.38
N ARG A 453 0.82 10.43 -9.57
CA ARG A 453 1.05 9.24 -10.42
C ARG A 453 2.54 9.03 -10.72
N ARG A 454 3.22 10.06 -11.23
CA ARG A 454 4.67 10.01 -11.52
C ARG A 454 5.54 9.80 -10.28
N ARG A 455 5.11 10.28 -9.10
CA ARG A 455 5.79 10.00 -7.82
C ARG A 455 5.72 8.50 -7.50
N ALA A 456 4.52 7.90 -7.60
CA ALA A 456 4.31 6.48 -7.34
C ALA A 456 5.05 5.57 -8.34
N GLU A 457 4.98 5.88 -9.64
CA GLU A 457 5.69 5.13 -10.69
C GLU A 457 7.20 5.09 -10.45
N ARG A 458 7.81 6.21 -10.04
CA ARG A 458 9.23 6.26 -9.69
C ARG A 458 9.58 5.37 -8.49
N GLN A 459 8.70 5.24 -7.50
CA GLN A 459 8.94 4.34 -6.37
C GLN A 459 8.74 2.88 -6.76
N PHE A 460 7.70 2.56 -7.53
CA PHE A 460 7.47 1.19 -8.02
C PHE A 460 8.56 0.73 -8.99
N LYS A 461 9.10 1.63 -9.82
CA LYS A 461 10.21 1.30 -10.72
C LYS A 461 11.40 0.69 -9.96
N LYS A 462 11.74 1.20 -8.77
CA LYS A 462 12.79 0.61 -7.92
C LYS A 462 12.49 -0.84 -7.50
N ILE A 463 11.22 -1.17 -7.34
CA ILE A 463 10.77 -2.54 -7.01
C ILE A 463 10.80 -3.41 -8.26
N ILE A 464 10.23 -2.93 -9.38
CA ILE A 464 10.10 -3.67 -10.63
C ILE A 464 11.45 -3.93 -11.29
N ASP A 465 12.36 -2.95 -11.32
CA ASP A 465 13.72 -3.11 -11.87
C ASP A 465 14.52 -4.22 -11.14
N GLY A 466 14.02 -4.69 -9.98
CA GLY A 466 14.60 -5.78 -9.20
C GLY A 466 13.97 -7.16 -9.38
N LEU A 467 12.84 -7.28 -10.08
CA LEU A 467 12.18 -8.54 -10.44
C LEU A 467 12.83 -9.16 -11.69
#